data_AF-A0AAN4VM26-F1
#
_entry.id   AF-A0AAN4VM26-F1
#
_cell.length_a   1.000
_cell.length_b   1.000
_cell.length_c   1.000
_cell.angle_alpha   90.00
_cell.angle_beta   90.00
_cell.angle_gamma   90.00
#
_symmetry.space_group_name_H-M   'P 1'
#
loop_
_entity.id
_entity.type
_entity.pdbx_description
1 polymer ?
#
loop_
_entity_poly.entity_id
_entity_poly.type
_entity_poly.pdbx_seq_one_letter_code
_entity_poly.pdbx_strand_id
1 'polypeptide(L)'
;MYNAKEEQAVDVSLATSSGVAGGEYLIKGTDLGSLFAEGFKAGNPKATEGVHVSRYEKRGTSMSMYIESSQKGTVTLPAFAYDNYRISDSGGDETLNLGSTQGTENLLTIQVPKGFSGEVQVRYRVPFVWRVAEIISLLGWIGCGVLYANEARLRRRKSI
;
A
#
# COMPACT_ATOMS: atom_id res chain seq x y z
N MET A 1 -22.84 -21.99 36.37
CA MET A 1 -21.75 -22.35 35.44
C MET A 1 -21.93 -21.51 34.19
N TYR A 2 -21.14 -20.44 34.05
CA TYR A 2 -21.13 -19.60 32.84
C TYR A 2 -19.75 -19.75 32.21
N ASN A 3 -19.71 -20.35 31.02
CA ASN A 3 -18.50 -20.54 30.23
C ASN A 3 -18.14 -19.20 29.59
N ALA A 4 -17.12 -18.54 30.12
CA ALA A 4 -16.50 -17.39 29.49
C ALA A 4 -15.82 -17.89 28.21
N LYS A 5 -16.33 -17.47 27.04
CA LYS A 5 -15.60 -17.61 25.78
C LYS A 5 -14.26 -16.91 25.96
N GLU A 6 -13.19 -17.64 25.67
CA GLU A 6 -11.83 -17.17 25.63
C GLU A 6 -11.77 -15.81 24.92
N GLU A 7 -11.46 -14.76 25.68
CA GLU A 7 -10.74 -13.62 25.13
C GLU A 7 -9.41 -14.18 24.61
N GLN A 8 -9.38 -14.50 23.33
CA GLN A 8 -8.14 -14.75 22.61
C GLN A 8 -7.34 -13.45 22.68
N ALA A 9 -6.51 -13.31 23.71
CA ALA A 9 -5.44 -12.35 23.77
C ALA A 9 -4.50 -12.67 22.60
N VAL A 10 -4.77 -12.02 21.47
CA VAL A 10 -3.99 -12.16 20.25
C VAL A 10 -2.57 -11.73 20.61
N ASP A 11 -1.62 -12.61 20.34
CA ASP A 11 -0.20 -12.38 20.60
C ASP A 11 0.29 -11.15 19.81
N VAL A 12 0.23 -10.00 20.46
CA VAL A 12 0.71 -8.71 19.97
C VAL A 12 2.22 -8.79 19.68
N SER A 13 2.93 -9.79 20.23
CA SER A 13 4.38 -9.93 20.13
C SER A 13 4.89 -10.08 18.69
N LEU A 14 4.15 -10.77 17.83
CA LEU A 14 4.48 -10.96 16.40
C LEU A 14 4.29 -9.69 15.56
N ALA A 15 3.42 -8.77 15.99
CA ALA A 15 3.27 -7.44 15.38
C ALA A 15 4.32 -6.44 15.89
N THR A 16 4.90 -6.66 17.08
CA THR A 16 5.83 -5.72 17.73
C THR A 16 7.31 -5.93 17.41
N SER A 17 7.74 -7.08 16.89
CA SER A 17 9.18 -7.39 16.78
C SER A 17 9.87 -6.83 15.51
N SER A 18 9.13 -6.66 14.40
CA SER A 18 9.73 -6.40 13.08
C SER A 18 9.30 -5.11 12.40
N GLY A 19 8.44 -4.28 13.03
CA GLY A 19 7.94 -3.06 12.40
C GLY A 19 7.08 -3.34 11.17
N VAL A 20 6.28 -4.41 11.19
CA VAL A 20 5.41 -4.84 10.10
C VAL A 20 4.01 -5.15 10.64
N ALA A 21 2.97 -4.69 9.94
CA ALA A 21 1.58 -5.06 10.21
C ALA A 21 0.83 -5.26 8.89
N GLY A 22 -0.01 -6.29 8.81
CA GLY A 22 -0.81 -6.57 7.60
C GLY A 22 0.02 -6.84 6.34
N GLY A 23 1.30 -7.22 6.48
CA GLY A 23 2.24 -7.40 5.37
C GLY A 23 2.90 -6.11 4.87
N GLU A 24 2.64 -4.97 5.53
CA GLU A 24 3.22 -3.66 5.22
C GLU A 24 4.15 -3.23 6.36
N TYR A 25 5.23 -2.51 6.03
CA TYR A 25 6.06 -1.89 7.06
C TYR A 25 5.24 -0.85 7.85
N LEU A 26 5.64 -0.58 9.09
CA LEU A 26 5.04 0.48 9.89
C LEU A 26 5.71 1.81 9.56
N ILE A 27 4.89 2.85 9.38
CA ILE A 27 5.37 4.22 9.35
C ILE A 27 5.86 4.59 10.75
N LYS A 28 7.00 5.28 10.85
CA LYS A 28 7.59 5.64 12.15
C LYS A 28 6.59 6.45 12.97
N GLY A 29 6.37 6.03 14.21
CA GLY A 29 5.40 6.67 15.10
C GLY A 29 3.97 6.15 14.94
N THR A 30 3.75 5.11 14.13
CA THR A 30 2.45 4.43 14.09
C THR A 30 2.15 3.78 15.44
N ASP A 31 1.02 4.13 16.04
CA ASP A 31 0.51 3.45 17.24
C ASP A 31 -0.33 2.23 16.85
N LEU A 32 0.15 1.05 17.25
CA LEU A 32 -0.49 -0.21 16.93
C LEU A 32 -1.84 -0.39 17.64
N GLY A 33 -1.99 0.17 18.85
CA GLY A 33 -3.22 0.07 19.61
C GLY A 33 -4.39 0.73 18.88
N SER A 34 -4.23 2.01 18.52
CA SER A 34 -5.20 2.77 17.71
C SER A 34 -5.41 2.17 16.32
N LEU A 35 -4.34 1.71 15.66
CA LEU A 35 -4.42 1.05 14.34
C LEU A 35 -5.38 -0.16 14.34
N PHE A 36 -5.27 -1.02 15.35
CA PHE A 36 -6.15 -2.19 15.46
C PHE A 36 -7.59 -1.80 15.82
N ALA A 37 -7.78 -0.76 16.64
CA ALA A 37 -9.09 -0.21 16.95
C ALA A 37 -9.78 0.43 15.73
N GLU A 38 -9.01 1.03 14.81
CA GLU A 38 -9.50 1.61 13.56
C GLU A 38 -9.88 0.56 12.50
N GLY A 39 -9.75 -0.73 12.80
CA GLY A 39 -10.24 -1.81 11.95
C GLY A 39 -9.25 -2.24 10.85
N PHE A 40 -7.98 -1.84 10.92
CA PHE A 40 -6.94 -2.25 9.97
C PHE A 40 -6.86 -3.77 9.80
N LYS A 41 -7.05 -4.54 10.88
CA LYS A 41 -7.05 -6.01 10.85
C LYS A 41 -8.21 -6.61 10.04
N ALA A 42 -9.35 -5.92 9.96
CA ALA A 42 -10.51 -6.41 9.23
C ALA A 42 -10.27 -6.44 7.72
N GLY A 43 -9.26 -5.71 7.22
CA GLY A 43 -8.92 -5.67 5.81
C GLY A 43 -9.97 -4.99 4.92
N ASN A 44 -10.99 -4.38 5.53
CA ASN A 44 -12.07 -3.66 4.86
C ASN A 44 -11.94 -2.15 5.06
N PRO A 45 -12.39 -1.33 4.09
CA PRO A 45 -12.42 0.11 4.24
C PRO A 45 -13.48 0.54 5.27
N LYS A 46 -13.17 1.60 6.01
CA LYS A 46 -14.08 2.27 6.95
C LYS A 46 -14.52 3.59 6.35
N ALA A 47 -15.82 3.86 6.34
CA ALA A 47 -16.37 5.09 5.78
C ALA A 47 -17.04 5.92 6.87
N THR A 48 -16.97 7.24 6.76
CA THR A 48 -17.78 8.16 7.59
C THR A 48 -19.26 8.01 7.27
N GLU A 49 -20.13 8.46 8.18
CA GLU A 49 -21.58 8.44 7.99
C GLU A 49 -22.00 9.10 6.66
N GLY A 50 -22.96 8.50 5.95
CA GLY A 50 -23.43 8.99 4.65
C GLY A 50 -22.48 8.71 3.47
N VAL A 51 -21.40 7.95 3.69
CA VAL A 51 -20.58 7.37 2.62
C VAL A 51 -20.67 5.85 2.69
N HIS A 52 -21.01 5.24 1.56
CA HIS A 52 -21.13 3.80 1.40
C HIS A 52 -20.08 3.29 0.43
N VAL A 53 -19.37 2.24 0.84
CA VAL A 53 -18.38 1.56 0.02
C VAL A 53 -18.89 0.17 -0.30
N SER A 54 -18.86 -0.21 -1.58
CA SER A 54 -19.24 -1.52 -2.05
C SER A 54 -18.23 -2.06 -3.06
N ARG A 55 -18.31 -3.35 -3.39
CA ARG A 55 -17.43 -4.01 -4.37
C ARG A 55 -15.93 -3.78 -4.10
N TYR A 56 -15.57 -3.72 -2.83
CA TYR A 56 -14.19 -3.53 -2.43
C TYR A 56 -13.36 -4.79 -2.73
N GLU A 57 -12.27 -4.62 -3.45
CA GLU A 57 -11.28 -5.65 -3.73
C GLU A 57 -9.87 -5.09 -3.53
N LYS A 58 -9.03 -5.81 -2.76
CA LYS A 58 -7.61 -5.50 -2.57
C LYS A 58 -6.76 -6.60 -3.18
N ARG A 59 -5.86 -6.24 -4.10
CA ARG A 59 -4.83 -7.11 -4.67
C ARG A 59 -3.46 -6.46 -4.48
N GLY A 60 -2.72 -6.91 -3.48
CA GLY A 60 -1.43 -6.34 -3.10
C GLY A 60 -1.56 -4.84 -2.78
N THR A 61 -0.86 -3.99 -3.53
CA THR A 61 -0.87 -2.53 -3.38
C THR A 61 -1.90 -1.81 -4.28
N SER A 62 -2.83 -2.58 -4.86
CA SER A 62 -3.94 -2.04 -5.66
C SER A 62 -5.28 -2.35 -4.98
N MET A 63 -6.15 -1.36 -4.92
CA MET A 63 -7.48 -1.43 -4.33
C MET A 63 -8.50 -0.85 -5.32
N SER A 64 -9.61 -1.55 -5.51
CA SER A 64 -10.75 -1.07 -6.29
C SER A 64 -12.01 -1.11 -5.44
N MET A 65 -12.88 -0.13 -5.61
CA MET A 65 -14.14 -0.02 -4.88
C MET A 65 -15.14 0.86 -5.62
N TYR A 66 -16.41 0.71 -5.29
CA TYR A 66 -17.46 1.62 -5.70
C TYR A 66 -17.89 2.46 -4.49
N ILE A 67 -17.86 3.78 -4.63
CA ILE A 67 -18.18 4.72 -3.54
C ILE A 67 -19.46 5.47 -3.91
N GLU A 68 -20.38 5.54 -2.96
CA GLU A 68 -21.58 6.38 -3.00
C GLU A 68 -21.59 7.31 -1.78
N SER A 69 -21.84 8.59 -1.99
CA SER A 69 -21.79 9.61 -0.95
C SER A 69 -23.00 10.54 -1.03
N SER A 70 -23.79 10.60 0.05
CA SER A 70 -24.88 11.57 0.21
C SER A 70 -24.41 12.90 0.84
N GLN A 71 -23.23 12.90 1.45
CA GLN A 71 -22.59 14.06 2.07
C GLN A 71 -21.07 13.96 2.02
N LYS A 72 -20.39 15.10 2.16
CA LYS A 72 -18.92 15.14 2.19
C LYS A 72 -18.40 14.23 3.31
N GLY A 73 -17.43 13.39 3.00
CA GLY A 73 -16.94 12.39 3.95
C GLY A 73 -15.56 11.86 3.61
N THR A 74 -15.14 10.87 4.39
CA THR A 74 -13.83 10.25 4.26
C THR A 74 -13.97 8.74 4.26
N VAL A 75 -13.24 8.08 3.37
CA VAL A 75 -13.05 6.62 3.36
C VAL A 75 -11.62 6.32 3.79
N THR A 76 -11.46 5.63 4.90
CA THR A 76 -10.18 5.12 5.40
C THR A 76 -9.95 3.72 4.85
N LEU A 77 -8.82 3.52 4.17
CA LEU A 77 -8.43 2.25 3.58
C LEU A 77 -7.54 1.46 4.55
N PRO A 78 -7.61 0.12 4.51
CA PRO A 78 -6.75 -0.76 5.31
C PRO A 78 -5.38 -0.92 4.61
N ALA A 79 -4.69 0.21 4.42
CA ALA A 79 -3.35 0.34 3.86
C ALA A 79 -2.69 1.59 4.45
N PHE A 80 -1.38 1.56 4.68
CA PHE A 80 -0.67 2.75 5.15
C PHE A 80 -0.57 3.81 4.06
N ALA A 81 -0.55 5.09 4.49
CA ALA A 81 -0.44 6.26 3.61
C ALA A 81 0.99 6.46 3.10
N TYR A 82 1.54 5.47 2.40
CA TYR A 82 2.84 5.58 1.74
C TYR A 82 2.80 6.58 0.58
N ASP A 83 3.94 7.22 0.34
CA ASP A 83 4.11 8.06 -0.84
C ASP A 83 3.90 7.25 -2.13
N ASN A 84 3.38 7.91 -3.16
CA ASN A 84 3.16 7.37 -4.50
C ASN A 84 1.93 6.48 -4.70
N TYR A 85 1.02 6.41 -3.73
CA TYR A 85 -0.36 6.05 -4.07
C TYR A 85 -0.95 7.09 -5.05
N ARG A 86 -1.74 6.59 -6.00
CA ARG A 86 -2.48 7.37 -6.98
C ARG A 86 -3.91 6.89 -6.99
N ILE A 87 -4.83 7.83 -7.09
CA ILE A 87 -6.26 7.59 -7.20
C ILE A 87 -6.70 7.91 -8.62
N SER A 88 -7.61 7.11 -9.15
CA SER A 88 -8.30 7.37 -10.40
C SER A 88 -9.77 7.04 -10.19
N ASP A 89 -10.64 7.97 -10.57
CA ASP A 89 -12.07 7.72 -10.66
C ASP A 89 -12.47 7.43 -12.12
N SER A 90 -13.64 6.82 -12.27
CA SER A 90 -14.26 6.51 -13.57
C SER A 90 -14.80 7.74 -14.29
N GLY A 91 -14.95 8.88 -13.60
CA GLY A 91 -15.42 10.15 -14.16
C GLY A 91 -14.32 10.93 -14.90
N GLY A 92 -13.04 10.59 -14.66
CA GLY A 92 -11.89 11.30 -15.22
C GLY A 92 -11.66 12.68 -14.63
N ASP A 93 -12.44 13.05 -13.61
CA ASP A 93 -12.41 14.34 -12.96
C ASP A 93 -11.65 14.11 -11.64
N GLU A 94 -10.49 14.74 -11.42
CA GLU A 94 -9.64 14.56 -10.22
C GLU A 94 -10.31 15.13 -8.94
N THR A 95 -11.56 14.76 -8.70
CA THR A 95 -12.42 15.27 -7.62
C THR A 95 -12.07 14.62 -6.29
N LEU A 96 -11.42 13.47 -6.32
CA LEU A 96 -10.99 12.72 -5.14
C LEU A 96 -9.55 13.03 -4.78
N ASN A 97 -9.32 13.25 -3.48
CA ASN A 97 -7.99 13.49 -2.94
C ASN A 97 -7.57 12.38 -1.98
N LEU A 98 -6.32 11.95 -2.08
CA LEU A 98 -5.70 11.07 -1.11
C LEU A 98 -5.15 11.87 0.06
N GLY A 99 -5.28 11.32 1.26
CA GLY A 99 -4.70 11.86 2.48
C GLY A 99 -4.23 10.75 3.41
N SER A 100 -3.96 11.13 4.66
CA SER A 100 -3.70 10.20 5.75
C SER A 100 -4.72 10.42 6.87
N THR A 101 -4.82 9.49 7.81
CA THR A 101 -5.53 9.74 9.07
C THR A 101 -4.85 10.87 9.83
N GLN A 102 -5.64 11.65 10.56
CA GLN A 102 -5.09 12.78 11.35
C GLN A 102 -4.45 12.30 12.67
N GLY A 103 -4.65 11.04 13.06
CA GLY A 103 -4.08 10.41 14.24
C GLY A 103 -2.72 9.77 13.98
N THR A 104 -2.38 8.81 14.84
CA THR A 104 -1.12 8.07 14.80
C THR A 104 -1.22 6.76 14.02
N GLU A 105 -2.31 6.50 13.30
CA GLU A 105 -2.48 5.24 12.57
C GLU A 105 -1.76 5.28 11.22
N ASN A 106 -1.62 6.48 10.64
CA ASN A 106 -1.02 6.73 9.33
C ASN A 106 -1.69 5.94 8.19
N LEU A 107 -3.01 5.74 8.26
CA LEU A 107 -3.76 5.01 7.23
C LEU A 107 -4.09 5.90 6.04
N LEU A 108 -4.19 5.30 4.87
CA LEU A 108 -4.54 5.98 3.63
C LEU A 108 -6.02 6.37 3.66
N THR A 109 -6.31 7.64 3.39
CA THR A 109 -7.69 8.16 3.35
C THR A 109 -8.05 8.73 1.98
N ILE A 110 -9.33 8.64 1.62
CA ILE A 110 -9.90 9.26 0.43
C ILE A 110 -10.92 10.30 0.89
N GLN A 111 -10.75 11.55 0.45
CA GLN A 111 -11.73 12.61 0.64
C GLN A 111 -12.78 12.56 -0.46
N VAL A 112 -14.04 12.34 -0.08
CA VAL A 112 -15.15 12.13 -1.01
C VAL A 112 -16.10 13.34 -0.96
N PRO A 113 -16.36 14.02 -2.10
CA PRO A 113 -17.29 15.13 -2.15
C PRO A 113 -18.74 14.64 -2.04
N LYS A 114 -19.64 15.53 -1.61
CA LYS A 114 -21.08 15.26 -1.54
C LYS A 114 -21.62 14.91 -2.94
N GLY A 115 -22.40 13.83 -3.03
CA GLY A 115 -23.05 13.41 -4.27
C GLY A 115 -22.16 12.56 -5.18
N PHE A 116 -20.96 12.19 -4.73
CA PHE A 116 -20.09 11.30 -5.50
C PHE A 116 -20.73 9.91 -5.61
N SER A 117 -20.77 9.36 -6.83
CA SER A 117 -21.15 7.97 -7.09
C SER A 117 -20.32 7.46 -8.25
N GLY A 118 -19.45 6.49 -8.00
CA GLY A 118 -18.57 5.97 -9.04
C GLY A 118 -17.55 4.94 -8.58
N GLU A 119 -16.91 4.34 -9.57
CA GLU A 119 -15.79 3.42 -9.35
C GLU A 119 -14.50 4.20 -9.10
N VAL A 120 -13.76 3.75 -8.08
CA VAL A 120 -12.51 4.34 -7.60
C VAL A 120 -11.45 3.25 -7.56
N GLN A 121 -10.31 3.54 -8.17
CA GLN A 121 -9.13 2.70 -8.11
C GLN A 121 -7.99 3.46 -7.43
N VAL A 122 -7.38 2.82 -6.44
CA VAL A 122 -6.20 3.32 -5.73
C VAL A 122 -5.06 2.34 -5.95
N ARG A 123 -3.96 2.82 -6.52
CA ARG A 123 -2.80 1.98 -6.85
C ARG A 123 -1.50 2.65 -6.43
N TYR A 124 -0.56 1.83 -5.95
CA TYR A 124 0.80 2.28 -5.77
C TYR A 124 1.51 2.42 -7.13
N ARG A 125 2.12 3.58 -7.39
CA ARG A 125 2.95 3.82 -8.57
C ARG A 125 4.42 3.78 -8.16
N VAL A 126 5.14 2.78 -8.69
CA VAL A 126 6.58 2.65 -8.45
C VAL A 126 7.31 3.95 -8.84
N PRO A 127 8.15 4.51 -7.95
CA PRO A 127 8.94 5.69 -8.25
C PRO A 127 9.81 5.52 -9.50
N PHE A 128 9.89 6.58 -10.32
CA PHE A 128 10.71 6.56 -11.54
C PHE A 128 12.19 6.28 -11.24
N VAL A 129 12.70 6.79 -10.11
CA VAL A 129 14.09 6.58 -9.67
C VAL A 129 14.43 5.11 -9.47
N TRP A 130 13.48 4.26 -9.09
CA TRP A 130 13.71 2.82 -8.96
C TRP A 130 13.90 2.18 -10.33
N ARG A 131 13.15 2.62 -11.35
CA ARG A 131 13.35 2.17 -12.74
C ARG A 131 14.72 2.57 -13.28
N VAL A 132 15.22 3.75 -12.92
CA VAL A 132 16.58 4.17 -13.28
C VAL A 132 17.63 3.28 -12.62
N ALA A 133 17.47 2.94 -11.33
CA ALA A 133 18.38 2.04 -10.62
C ALA A 133 18.40 0.63 -11.22
N GLU A 134 17.25 0.12 -11.69
CA GLU A 134 17.15 -1.15 -12.42
C GLU A 134 17.98 -1.11 -13.71
N ILE A 135 17.87 -0.03 -14.49
CA ILE A 135 18.63 0.15 -15.74
C ILE A 135 20.14 0.19 -15.46
N ILE A 136 20.57 0.96 -14.45
CA ILE A 136 21.98 1.05 -14.07
C ILE A 136 22.51 -0.33 -13.64
N SER A 137 21.75 -1.06 -12.83
CA SER A 137 22.10 -2.42 -12.40
C SER A 137 22.26 -3.36 -13.59
N LEU A 138 21.34 -3.30 -14.56
CA LEU A 138 21.38 -4.12 -15.77
C LEU A 138 22.61 -3.80 -16.63
N LEU A 139 22.93 -2.51 -16.81
CA LEU A 139 24.13 -2.09 -17.55
C LEU A 139 25.41 -2.56 -16.85
N GLY A 140 25.45 -2.51 -15.52
CA GLY A 140 26.57 -3.06 -14.73
C GLY A 140 26.77 -4.55 -14.98
N TRP A 141 25.68 -5.34 -14.95
CA TRP A 141 25.72 -6.77 -15.26
C TRP A 141 26.21 -7.07 -16.68
N ILE A 142 25.72 -6.32 -17.67
CA ILE A 142 26.17 -6.45 -19.07
C ILE A 142 27.66 -6.11 -19.17
N GLY A 143 28.10 -5.02 -18.54
CA GLY A 143 29.51 -4.62 -18.51
C GLY A 143 30.42 -5.70 -17.93
N CYS A 144 30.05 -6.28 -16.78
CA CYS A 144 30.76 -7.41 -16.19
C CYS A 144 30.83 -8.62 -17.15
N GLY A 145 29.72 -8.95 -17.81
CA GLY A 145 29.67 -10.04 -18.79
C GLY A 145 30.59 -9.81 -19.99
N VAL A 146 30.65 -8.58 -20.51
CA VAL A 146 31.54 -8.20 -21.63
C VAL A 146 33.01 -8.31 -21.22
N LEU A 147 33.37 -7.79 -20.04
CA LEU A 147 34.74 -7.86 -19.52
C LEU A 147 35.17 -9.32 -19.31
N TYR A 148 34.31 -10.13 -18.69
CA TYR A 148 34.55 -11.56 -18.50
C TYR A 148 34.75 -12.30 -19.84
N ALA A 149 33.89 -12.05 -20.82
CA ALA A 149 34.02 -12.65 -22.14
C ALA A 149 35.30 -12.21 -22.86
N ASN A 150 35.72 -10.95 -22.70
CA ASN A 150 36.97 -10.45 -23.26
C ASN A 150 38.19 -11.13 -22.63
N GLU A 151 38.22 -11.24 -21.30
CA GLU A 151 39.29 -11.96 -20.61
C GLU A 151 39.36 -13.43 -21.02
N ALA A 152 38.22 -14.11 -21.11
CA ALA A 152 38.17 -15.50 -21.55
C ALA A 152 38.72 -15.68 -22.97
N ARG A 153 38.42 -14.73 -23.89
CA ARG A 153 38.97 -14.71 -25.25
C ARG A 153 40.49 -14.50 -25.25
N LEU A 154 40.99 -13.58 -24.43
CA LEU A 154 42.43 -13.30 -24.33
C LEU A 154 43.20 -14.50 -23.74
N ARG A 155 42.66 -15.17 -22.73
CA ARG A 155 43.26 -16.38 -22.14
C ARG A 155 43.39 -17.51 -23.18
N ARG A 156 42.36 -17.74 -24.00
CA ARG A 156 42.40 -18.74 -25.10
C ARG A 156 43.44 -18.44 -26.17
N ARG A 157 43.72 -17.16 -26.46
CA ARG A 157 44.74 -16.76 -27.46
C ARG A 157 46.17 -16.99 -26.99
N LYS A 158 46.44 -16.93 -25.68
CA LYS A 158 47.78 -17.15 -25.11
C LYS A 158 48.15 -18.63 -24.93
N SER A 159 47.19 -19.55 -25.05
CA SER A 159 47.41 -21.00 -24.90
C SER A 159 47.61 -21.74 -26.24
N ILE A 160 47.76 -21.02 -27.34
CA ILE A 160 48.08 -21.51 -28.69
C ILE A 160 49.47 -20.95 -29.03
#